data_AF-A0A7L5YUI7-F1
#
_entry.id   AF-A0A7L5YUI7-F1
#
_cell.length_a   1.000
_cell.length_b   1.000
_cell.length_c   1.000
_cell.angle_alpha   90.00
_cell.angle_beta   90.00
_cell.angle_gamma   90.00
#
_symmetry.space_group_name_H-M   'P 1'
#
loop_
_entity.id
_entity.type
_entity.pdbx_description
1 polymer ?
#
loop_
_entity_poly.entity_id
_entity_poly.type
_entity_poly.pdbx_seq_one_letter_code
_entity_poly.pdbx_strand_id
1 'polypeptide(L)' 'MGDLPATLMAILLGNADLALRYVHRVEQQAFILESQVLRQALGDVPLSHPAVRVWLDDYLHEGEAALALPTVEAI' A
#
# COMPACT_ATOMS: atom_id res chain seq x y z
N MET A 1 -18.13 3.86 -2.47
CA MET A 1 -17.29 2.77 -1.94
C MET A 1 -15.92 3.38 -1.64
N GLY A 2 -15.34 3.06 -0.48
CA GLY A 2 -14.36 3.90 0.20
C GLY A 2 -13.00 4.03 -0.48
N ASP A 3 -12.27 5.08 -0.10
CA ASP A 3 -10.90 5.35 -0.51
C ASP A 3 -9.92 4.63 0.43
N LEU A 4 -9.64 3.37 0.11
CA LEU A 4 -8.72 2.52 0.87
C LEU A 4 -7.28 3.05 0.82
N PRO A 5 -6.72 3.47 -0.34
CA PRO A 5 -5.41 4.12 -0.39
C PRO A 5 -5.28 5.30 0.57
N ALA A 6 -6.23 6.25 0.57
CA ALA A 6 -6.20 7.39 1.47
C ALA A 6 -6.32 6.98 2.95
N THR A 7 -7.13 5.95 3.23
CA THR A 7 -7.28 5.42 4.60
C THR A 7 -5.97 4.78 5.09
N LEU A 8 -5.30 3.98 4.26
CA LEU A 8 -4.02 3.36 4.57
C LEU A 8 -2.92 4.41 4.77
N MET A 9 -2.91 5.43 3.91
CA MET A 9 -2.00 6.58 4.04
C MET A 9 -2.20 7.29 5.39
N ALA A 10 -3.45 7.57 5.77
CA ALA A 10 -3.77 8.20 7.05
C ALA A 10 -3.29 7.37 8.25
N ILE A 11 -3.44 6.04 8.19
CA ILE A 11 -2.97 5.14 9.26
C ILE A 11 -1.44 5.14 9.36
N LEU A 12 -0.75 5.00 8.22
CA LEU A 12 0.71 4.94 8.16
C LEU A 12 1.38 6.24 8.62
N LEU A 13 0.80 7.39 8.25
CA LEU A 13 1.32 8.70 8.62
C LEU A 13 0.88 9.16 10.01
N GLY A 14 -0.31 8.75 10.46
CA GLY A 14 -0.86 9.13 11.75
C GLY A 14 -0.28 8.34 12.93
N ASN A 15 0.22 7.12 12.69
CA ASN A 15 0.79 6.26 13.73
C ASN A 15 2.07 5.57 13.23
N ALA A 16 3.20 6.30 13.27
CA ALA A 16 4.48 5.83 12.77
C ALA A 16 5.02 4.55 13.44
N ASP A 17 4.60 4.26 14.68
CA ASP A 17 5.01 3.06 15.43
C ASP A 17 4.10 1.85 15.19
N LEU A 18 2.94 2.05 14.54
CA LEU A 18 2.00 0.96 14.29
C LEU A 18 2.59 -0.02 13.27
N ALA A 19 2.71 -1.28 13.66
CA ALA A 19 3.00 -2.37 12.75
C ALA A 19 1.75 -2.76 11.95
N LEU A 20 1.42 -1.97 10.93
CA LEU A 20 0.33 -2.28 10.00
C LEU A 20 0.73 -3.42 9.05
N ARG A 21 -0.15 -4.40 8.95
CA ARG A 21 -0.18 -5.42 7.90
C ARG A 21 -1.54 -5.41 7.23
N TYR A 22 -1.57 -5.03 5.96
CA TYR A 22 -2.77 -4.97 5.14
C TYR A 22 -2.70 -6.03 4.05
N VAL A 23 -3.83 -6.73 3.85
CA VAL A 23 -3.97 -7.80 2.85
C VAL A 23 -5.34 -7.65 2.22
N HIS A 24 -5.39 -7.29 0.95
CA HIS A 24 -6.60 -7.30 0.14
C HIS A 24 -6.52 -8.46 -0.86
N ARG A 25 -7.57 -9.26 -0.93
CA ARG A 25 -7.65 -10.42 -1.83
C ARG A 25 -8.91 -10.33 -2.67
N VAL A 26 -8.74 -10.46 -3.97
CA VAL A 26 -9.81 -10.58 -4.96
C VAL A 26 -9.50 -11.81 -5.80
N GLU A 27 -10.37 -12.81 -5.74
CA GLU A 27 -10.18 -14.11 -6.40
C GLU A 27 -8.81 -14.74 -6.08
N GLN A 28 -7.92 -14.82 -7.09
CA GLN A 28 -6.57 -15.38 -6.98
C GLN A 28 -5.47 -14.32 -6.81
N GLN A 29 -5.84 -13.03 -6.82
CA GLN A 29 -4.89 -11.93 -6.68
C GLN A 29 -4.91 -11.38 -5.26
N ALA A 30 -3.74 -10.92 -4.80
CA ALA A 30 -3.60 -10.30 -3.50
C ALA A 30 -2.66 -9.09 -3.57
N PHE A 31 -3.09 -7.98 -2.99
CA PHE A 31 -2.23 -6.85 -2.67
C PHE A 31 -1.88 -6.92 -1.18
N ILE A 32 -0.58 -6.88 -0.89
CA ILE A 32 -0.04 -7.03 0.47
C ILE A 32 0.86 -5.84 0.76
N LEU A 33 0.60 -5.17 1.86
CA LEU A 33 1.37 -4.05 2.36
C LEU A 33 1.75 -4.31 3.81
N GLU A 34 3.05 -4.33 4.08
CA GLU A 34 3.60 -4.48 5.42
C GLU A 34 4.46 -3.27 5.77
N SER A 35 4.02 -2.49 6.75
CA SER A 35 4.70 -1.26 7.15
C SER A 35 6.12 -1.51 7.68
N GLN A 36 6.38 -2.69 8.26
CA GLN A 36 7.72 -3.07 8.73
C GLN A 36 8.66 -3.32 7.54
N VAL A 37 8.17 -3.97 6.47
CA VAL A 37 8.93 -4.17 5.23
C VAL A 37 9.24 -2.83 4.57
N LEU A 38 8.27 -1.91 4.53
CA LEU A 38 8.48 -0.55 4.02
C LEU A 38 9.57 0.19 4.81
N ARG A 39 9.51 0.18 6.15
CA ARG A 39 10.51 0.83 7.01
C ARG A 39 11.90 0.24 6.79
N GLN A 40 12.00 -1.09 6.68
CA GLN A 40 13.27 -1.77 6.39
C GLN A 40 13.85 -1.35 5.03
N ALA A 41 13.02 -1.23 4.00
CA ALA A 41 13.45 -0.81 2.67
C ALA A 41 13.91 0.66 2.63
N LEU A 42 13.30 1.53 3.44
CA LEU A 42 13.62 2.96 3.50
C LEU A 42 14.81 3.29 4.40
N GLY A 43 15.18 2.41 5.33
CA GLY A 43 16.25 2.64 6.30
C GLY A 43 15.96 3.85 7.17
N ASP A 44 16.83 4.86 7.12
CA ASP A 44 16.72 6.08 7.92
C ASP A 44 15.72 7.11 7.36
N VAL A 45 15.16 6.87 6.16
CA VAL A 45 14.20 7.80 5.55
C VAL A 45 12.81 7.55 6.14
N PRO A 46 12.18 8.55 6.79
CA PRO A 46 10.86 8.36 7.38
C PRO A 46 9.76 8.28 6.30
N LEU A 47 8.70 7.52 6.57
CA LEU A 47 7.50 7.46 5.73
C LEU A 47 6.83 8.83 5.52
N SER A 48 7.06 9.79 6.43
CA SER A 48 6.57 11.15 6.33
C SER A 48 7.32 12.02 5.32
N HIS A 49 8.46 11.56 4.78
CA HIS A 49 9.24 12.32 3.81
C HIS A 49 8.42 12.56 2.53
N PRO A 50 8.38 13.79 1.98
CA PRO A 50 7.49 14.13 0.85
C PRO A 50 7.61 13.19 -0.36
N ALA A 51 8.84 12.85 -0.76
CA ALA A 51 9.06 11.93 -1.88
C ALA A 51 8.55 10.50 -1.60
N VAL A 52 8.66 10.05 -0.35
CA VAL A 52 8.15 8.72 0.06
C VAL A 52 6.64 8.72 0.09
N ARG A 53 6.01 9.83 0.52
CA ARG A 53 4.55 9.97 0.50
C ARG A 53 3.98 9.89 -0.92
N VAL A 54 4.58 10.61 -1.86
CA VAL A 54 4.16 10.56 -3.27
C VAL A 54 4.28 9.15 -3.81
N TRP A 55 5.44 8.53 -3.63
CA TRP A 55 5.66 7.14 -4.07
C TRP A 55 4.69 6.15 -3.41
N LEU A 56 4.42 6.30 -2.10
CA LEU A 56 3.53 5.42 -1.37
C LEU A 56 2.07 5.60 -1.83
N ASP A 57 1.66 6.81 -2.16
CA ASP A 57 0.34 7.09 -2.71
C ASP A 57 0.15 6.36 -4.04
N ASP A 58 1.10 6.51 -4.96
CA ASP A 58 1.10 5.81 -6.25
C ASP A 58 1.10 4.29 -6.06
N TYR A 59 1.96 3.78 -5.19
CA TYR A 59 2.06 2.34 -4.89
C TYR A 59 0.75 1.74 -4.36
N LEU A 60 0.05 2.44 -3.47
CA LEU A 60 -1.23 2.00 -2.93
C LEU A 60 -2.32 1.98 -4.01
N HIS A 61 -2.37 3.02 -4.85
CA HIS A 61 -3.35 3.11 -5.93
C HIS A 61 -3.10 2.04 -7.00
N GLU A 62 -1.85 1.81 -7.38
CA GLU A 62 -1.48 0.76 -8.34
C GLU A 62 -1.84 -0.64 -7.81
N GLY A 63 -1.54 -0.91 -6.52
CA GLY A 63 -1.86 -2.18 -5.88
C GLY A 63 -3.35 -2.48 -5.85
N GLU A 64 -4.17 -1.49 -5.47
CA GLU A 64 -5.63 -1.62 -5.48
C GLU A 64 -6.20 -1.72 -6.90
N ALA A 65 -5.69 -0.92 -7.85
CA ALA A 65 -6.12 -0.97 -9.24
C ALA A 65 -5.83 -2.33 -9.90
N ALA A 66 -4.70 -2.95 -9.56
CA ALA A 66 -4.34 -4.28 -10.06
C ALA A 66 -5.33 -5.38 -9.64
N LEU A 67 -6.02 -5.22 -8.50
CA LEU A 67 -7.07 -6.13 -8.04
C LEU A 67 -8.44 -5.87 -8.71
N ALA A 68 -8.65 -4.66 -9.24
CA ALA A 68 -9.88 -4.29 -9.93
C ALA A 68 -9.88 -4.68 -11.42
N LEU A 69 -8.70 -4.93 -11.99
CA LEU A 69 -8.57 -5.39 -13.37
C LEU A 69 -8.85 -6.91 -13.44
N PRO A 70 -9.75 -7.35 -14.34
CA PRO A 70 -9.94 -8.78 -14.55
C PRO A 70 -8.63 -9.40 -15.07
N THR A 71 -8.21 -10.51 -14.45
CA THR A 71 -7.04 -11.26 -14.92
C THR A 71 -7.34 -11.74 -16.34
N VAL A 72 -6.70 -11.14 -17.35
CA VAL A 72 -6.81 -11.63 -18.73
C VAL A 72 -6.06 -12.96 -18.75
N GLU A 73 -6.78 -14.08 -18.72
CA GLU A 73 -6.21 -15.38 -19.04
C GLU A 73 -5.67 -15.29 -20.46
N ALA A 74 -4.34 -15.29 -20.60
CA ALA A 74 -3.69 -15.41 -21.89
C ALA A 74 -4.05 -16.79 -22.46
N ILE A 75 -4.83 -16.79 -23.54
CA ILE A 75 -5.25 -17.96 -24.34
C ILE A 75 -4.03 -18.59 -25.02
#